data_AF-A0A5K1JG77-F1
#
_entry.id   AF-A0A5K1JG77-F1
#
_cell.length_a   1.000
_cell.length_b   1.000
_cell.length_c   1.000
_cell.angle_alpha   90.00
_cell.angle_beta   90.00
_cell.angle_gamma   90.00
#
_symmetry.space_group_name_H-M   'P 1'
#
loop_
_entity.id
_entity.type
_entity.pdbx_description
1 polymer ?
#
loop_
_entity_poly.entity_id
_entity_poly.type
_entity_poly.pdbx_seq_one_letter_code
_entity_poly.pdbx_strand_id
1 'polypeptide(L)'
;MSSTQKRAILQVRIREEDKQHAERLYDAMGTSLAEAVRLFVSQSILMRKFPFQPVAVCAKDGTAAYGALKKYGDPNRRPKERNAWIEYLAAEHDDSVVDPREVDVHE
;
A
#
# COMPACT_ATOMS: atom_id res chain seq x y z
N MET A 1 29.46 18.94 -4.23
CA MET A 1 28.20 19.19 -3.48
C MET A 1 27.49 17.85 -3.30
N SER A 2 27.64 17.21 -2.13
CA SER A 2 26.93 15.96 -1.84
C SER A 2 25.50 16.31 -1.45
N SER A 3 24.56 16.17 -2.39
CA SER A 3 23.13 16.21 -2.07
C SER A 3 22.83 14.98 -1.22
N THR A 4 22.66 15.15 0.09
CA THR A 4 22.05 14.13 0.94
C THR A 4 20.66 13.84 0.39
N GLN A 5 20.53 12.74 -0.36
CA GLN A 5 19.24 12.27 -0.86
C GLN A 5 18.33 12.02 0.34
N LYS A 6 17.31 12.87 0.49
CA LYS A 6 16.29 12.68 1.52
C LYS A 6 15.58 11.36 1.25
N ARG A 7 15.72 10.40 2.17
CA ARG A 7 15.03 9.11 2.12
C ARG A 7 13.59 9.30 2.63
N ALA A 8 12.62 8.75 1.91
CA ALA A 8 11.21 8.73 2.32
C ALA A 8 10.72 7.28 2.37
N ILE A 9 9.74 7.01 3.24
CA ILE A 9 9.14 5.69 3.41
C ILE A 9 7.81 5.65 2.66
N LEU A 10 7.58 4.56 1.91
CA LEU A 10 6.31 4.26 1.25
C LEU A 10 5.69 3.05 1.92
N GLN A 11 4.53 3.24 2.56
CA GLN A 11 3.72 2.16 3.16
C GLN A 11 2.53 1.86 2.25
N VAL A 12 2.34 0.59 1.90
CA VAL A 12 1.24 0.13 1.03
C VAL A 12 0.59 -1.09 1.65
N ARG A 13 -0.74 -1.13 1.65
CA ARG A 13 -1.52 -2.30 2.07
C ARG A 13 -1.92 -3.11 0.85
N ILE A 14 -1.60 -4.40 0.90
CA ILE A 14 -1.97 -5.42 -0.07
C ILE A 14 -2.36 -6.67 0.71
N ARG A 15 -3.00 -7.61 0.04
CA ARG A 15 -3.31 -8.90 0.65
C ARG A 15 -2.02 -9.66 0.95
N GLU A 16 -2.02 -10.43 2.03
CA GLU A 16 -0.82 -11.14 2.46
C GLU A 16 -0.37 -12.16 1.42
N GLU A 17 -1.32 -12.89 0.81
CA GLU A 17 -1.03 -13.88 -0.22
C GLU A 17 -0.34 -13.25 -1.44
N ASP A 18 -0.81 -12.08 -1.89
CA ASP A 18 -0.25 -11.35 -3.02
C ASP A 18 1.16 -10.87 -2.71
N LYS A 19 1.38 -10.37 -1.47
CA LYS A 19 2.70 -9.95 -1.00
C LYS A 19 3.70 -11.10 -1.05
N GLN A 20 3.37 -12.22 -0.42
CA GLN A 20 4.26 -13.38 -0.35
C GLN A 20 4.56 -13.95 -1.74
N HIS A 21 3.56 -13.98 -2.63
CA HIS A 21 3.75 -14.43 -4.00
C HIS A 21 4.68 -13.50 -4.77
N ALA A 22 4.49 -12.19 -4.65
CA ALA A 22 5.34 -11.19 -5.29
C ALA A 22 6.79 -11.25 -4.77
N GLU A 23 6.99 -11.41 -3.46
CA GLU A 23 8.34 -11.54 -2.87
C GLU A 23 9.09 -12.74 -3.47
N ARG A 24 8.48 -13.94 -3.47
CA ARG A 24 9.08 -15.13 -4.08
C ARG A 24 9.39 -14.93 -5.57
N LEU A 25 8.49 -14.28 -6.30
CA LEU A 25 8.66 -13.99 -7.73
C LEU A 25 9.87 -13.07 -7.98
N TYR A 26 9.97 -11.97 -7.22
CA TYR A 26 11.07 -11.01 -7.37
C TYR A 26 12.40 -11.62 -6.92
N ASP A 27 12.41 -12.39 -5.84
CA ASP A 27 13.60 -13.09 -5.36
C ASP A 27 14.14 -14.07 -6.42
N ALA A 28 13.26 -14.80 -7.11
CA ALA A 28 13.64 -15.68 -8.22
C ALA A 28 14.25 -14.92 -9.41
N MET A 29 13.92 -13.64 -9.58
CA MET A 29 14.53 -12.74 -10.57
C MET A 29 15.80 -12.04 -10.06
N GLY A 30 16.22 -12.31 -8.82
CA GLY A 30 17.39 -11.70 -8.20
C GLY A 30 17.18 -10.25 -7.78
N THR A 31 15.94 -9.83 -7.49
CA THR A 31 15.62 -8.48 -7.02
C THR A 31 14.64 -8.54 -5.84
N SER A 32 14.53 -7.46 -5.08
CA SER A 32 13.58 -7.40 -3.95
C SER A 32 12.27 -6.70 -4.36
N LEU A 33 11.17 -7.02 -3.68
CA LEU A 33 9.89 -6.30 -3.84
C LEU A 33 10.08 -4.78 -3.67
N ALA A 34 10.88 -4.36 -2.69
CA ALA A 34 11.16 -2.95 -2.45
C ALA A 34 11.93 -2.28 -3.61
N GLU A 35 12.82 -3.02 -4.28
CA GLU A 35 13.53 -2.54 -5.46
C GLU A 35 12.63 -2.45 -6.67
N ALA A 36 11.79 -3.46 -6.91
CA ALA A 36 10.78 -3.42 -7.96
C ALA A 36 9.85 -2.21 -7.82
N VAL A 37 9.41 -1.89 -6.59
CA VAL A 37 8.61 -0.68 -6.31
C VAL A 37 9.39 0.61 -6.61
N ARG A 38 10.68 0.68 -6.24
CA ARG A 38 11.52 1.85 -6.58
C ARG A 38 11.67 2.01 -8.10
N LEU A 39 11.91 0.92 -8.83
CA LEU A 39 11.99 0.93 -10.30
C LEU A 39 10.68 1.37 -10.94
N PHE A 40 9.55 0.84 -10.47
CA PHE A 40 8.22 1.22 -10.93
C PHE A 40 7.98 2.73 -10.78
N VAL A 41 8.32 3.31 -9.63
CA VAL A 41 8.17 4.76 -9.38
C VAL A 41 9.09 5.57 -10.29
N SER A 42 10.37 5.20 -10.36
CA SER A 42 11.36 5.88 -11.22
C SER A 42 10.95 5.85 -12.69
N GLN A 43 10.49 4.69 -13.18
CA GLN A 43 10.04 4.53 -14.56
C GLN A 43 8.75 5.32 -14.83
N SER A 44 7.83 5.33 -13.87
CA SER A 44 6.58 6.11 -13.99
C SER A 44 6.85 7.61 -14.17
N ILE A 45 7.80 8.14 -13.40
CA ILE A 45 8.22 9.54 -13.48
C ILE A 45 8.90 9.81 -14.83
N LEU A 46 9.84 8.95 -15.23
CA LEU A 46 10.57 9.09 -16.49
C LEU A 46 9.63 9.11 -17.70
N MET A 47 8.63 8.23 -17.71
CA MET A 47 7.72 8.08 -18.86
C MET A 47 6.48 8.97 -18.76
N ARG A 48 6.23 9.63 -17.63
CA ARG A 48 5.00 10.39 -17.32
C ARG A 48 3.72 9.57 -17.49
N LYS A 49 3.81 8.25 -17.33
CA LYS A 49 2.70 7.30 -17.42
C LYS A 49 3.01 6.06 -16.59
N PHE A 50 2.00 5.21 -16.37
CA PHE A 50 2.25 3.90 -15.78
C PHE A 50 3.16 3.06 -16.71
N PRO A 51 4.11 2.30 -16.15
CA PRO A 51 5.07 1.50 -16.90
C PRO A 51 4.44 0.27 -17.56
N PHE A 52 3.18 -0.04 -17.20
CA PHE A 52 2.30 -0.98 -17.87
C PHE A 52 0.88 -0.42 -17.86
N GLN A 53 0.01 -0.94 -18.73
CA GLN A 53 -1.40 -0.55 -18.75
C GLN A 53 -2.08 -1.09 -17.48
N PRO A 54 -2.57 -0.25 -16.56
CA PRO A 54 -3.28 -0.74 -15.37
C PRO A 54 -4.59 -1.41 -15.81
N VAL A 55 -4.77 -2.67 -15.41
CA VAL A 55 -6.01 -3.40 -15.60
C VAL A 55 -6.82 -3.23 -14.31
N ALA A 56 -7.88 -2.44 -14.35
CA ALA A 56 -8.87 -2.48 -13.29
C ALA A 56 -9.54 -3.85 -13.36
N VAL A 57 -9.67 -4.55 -12.23
CA VAL A 57 -10.58 -5.69 -12.18
C VAL A 57 -11.96 -5.12 -12.47
N CYS A 58 -12.47 -5.37 -13.68
CA CYS A 58 -13.79 -4.89 -14.07
C CYS A 58 -14.80 -5.48 -13.07
N ALA A 59 -15.71 -4.64 -12.58
CA ALA A 59 -16.93 -5.21 -12.04
C ALA A 59 -17.62 -6.02 -13.17
N LYS A 60 -18.46 -6.99 -12.80
CA LYS A 60 -19.08 -7.96 -13.74
C LYS A 60 -19.79 -7.31 -14.95
N ASP A 61 -20.06 -6.02 -14.89
CA ASP A 61 -20.70 -5.15 -15.87
C ASP A 61 -19.73 -4.49 -16.88
N GLY A 62 -18.42 -4.76 -16.80
CA GLY A 62 -17.43 -4.23 -17.75
C GLY A 62 -17.07 -2.75 -17.52
N THR A 63 -17.57 -2.14 -16.44
CA THR A 63 -17.21 -0.78 -16.07
C THR A 63 -15.78 -0.76 -15.54
N ALA A 64 -14.86 -0.13 -16.28
CA ALA A 64 -13.48 0.06 -15.83
C ALA A 64 -13.47 1.01 -14.62
N ALA A 65 -13.34 0.45 -13.41
CA ALA A 65 -13.36 1.21 -12.17
C ALA A 65 -12.21 2.24 -12.07
N TYR A 66 -11.08 1.95 -12.73
CA TYR A 66 -9.90 2.81 -12.73
C TYR A 66 -10.15 4.11 -13.50
N GLY A 67 -10.00 5.25 -12.81
CA GLY A 67 -10.13 6.58 -13.41
C GLY A 67 -11.57 7.08 -13.59
N ALA A 68 -12.59 6.23 -13.46
CA ALA A 68 -13.99 6.61 -13.57
C ALA A 68 -14.42 7.69 -12.55
N LEU A 69 -13.86 7.60 -11.34
CA LEU A 69 -14.14 8.54 -10.26
C LEU A 69 -13.18 9.74 -10.21
N LYS A 70 -12.22 9.85 -11.14
CA LYS A 70 -11.23 10.93 -11.15
C LYS A 70 -11.89 12.32 -11.19
N LYS A 71 -13.05 12.43 -11.85
CA LYS A 71 -13.85 13.67 -11.93
C LYS A 71 -14.43 14.13 -10.60
N TYR A 72 -14.52 13.25 -9.60
CA TYR A 72 -15.08 13.56 -8.28
C TYR A 72 -14.02 13.77 -7.19
N GLY A 73 -12.75 13.49 -7.48
CA GLY A 73 -11.67 13.66 -6.50
C GLY A 73 -11.22 15.12 -6.41
N ASP A 74 -11.20 15.69 -5.21
CA ASP A 74 -10.62 17.00 -4.92
C ASP A 74 -9.17 16.85 -4.40
N PRO A 75 -8.15 17.31 -5.16
CA PRO A 75 -6.76 17.22 -4.73
C PRO A 75 -6.48 17.87 -3.37
N ASN A 76 -7.20 18.93 -3.01
CA ASN A 76 -6.98 19.68 -1.77
C ASN A 76 -7.47 18.93 -0.53
N ARG A 77 -8.37 17.95 -0.69
CA ARG A 77 -8.94 17.16 0.41
C ARG A 77 -8.18 15.87 0.70
N ARG A 78 -7.28 15.45 -0.20
CA ARG A 78 -6.45 14.24 -0.08
C ARG A 78 -5.75 14.09 1.29
N PRO A 79 -5.15 15.14 1.88
CA PRO A 79 -4.51 15.00 3.20
C PRO A 79 -5.51 14.70 4.32
N LYS A 80 -6.70 15.31 4.26
CA LYS A 80 -7.77 15.12 5.26
C LYS A 80 -8.35 13.72 5.16
N GLU A 81 -8.63 13.25 3.95
CA GLU A 81 -9.09 11.87 3.69
C GLU A 81 -8.08 10.84 4.19
N ARG A 82 -6.79 11.04 3.89
CA ARG A 82 -5.72 10.14 4.35
C ARG A 82 -5.66 10.10 5.88
N ASN A 83 -5.71 11.25 6.55
CA ASN A 83 -5.60 11.30 8.01
C ASN A 83 -6.81 10.65 8.69
N ALA A 84 -8.03 10.93 8.21
CA ALA A 84 -9.24 10.29 8.70
C ALA A 84 -9.20 8.76 8.53
N TRP A 85 -8.62 8.29 7.42
CA TRP A 85 -8.42 6.87 7.19
C TRP A 85 -7.37 6.26 8.12
N ILE A 86 -6.24 6.95 8.36
CA ILE A 86 -5.22 6.51 9.33
C ILE A 86 -5.81 6.41 10.74
N GLU A 87 -6.61 7.39 11.16
CA GLU A 87 -7.27 7.42 12.47
C GLU A 87 -8.26 6.27 12.65
N TYR A 88 -9.11 6.01 11.65
CA TYR A 88 -10.04 4.88 11.65
C TYR A 88 -9.31 3.54 11.86
N LEU A 89 -8.19 3.36 11.15
CA LEU A 89 -7.41 2.13 11.22
C LEU A 89 -6.66 1.94 12.52
N ALA A 90 -6.29 3.03 13.19
CA ALA A 90 -5.71 2.96 14.52
C ALA A 90 -6.77 2.52 15.55
N ALA A 91 -8.04 2.89 15.36
CA ALA A 91 -9.14 2.50 16.25
C ALA A 91 -9.59 1.04 16.07
N GLU A 92 -9.52 0.48 14.86
CA GLU A 92 -9.93 -0.90 14.55
C GLU A 92 -8.95 -1.97 15.08
N HIS A 93 -7.75 -1.57 15.50
CA HIS A 93 -6.68 -2.48 15.94
C HIS A 93 -6.52 -2.58 17.47
N ASP A 94 -7.37 -1.93 18.26
CA ASP A 94 -7.32 -1.89 19.73
C ASP A 94 -8.31 -2.88 20.39
N ASP A 95 -8.40 -4.11 19.86
CA ASP A 95 -9.28 -5.19 20.39
C ASP A 95 -8.48 -6.37 20.96
N SER A 96 -7.28 -6.11 21.49
CA SER A 96 -6.54 -7.10 22.28
C SER A 96 -6.05 -6.52 23.61
N VAL A 97 -6.99 -6.02 24.43
CA VAL A 97 -6.77 -5.99 25.88
C VAL A 97 -6.99 -7.42 26.39
N VAL A 98 -5.88 -8.14 26.54
CA VAL A 98 -5.81 -9.39 27.28
C VAL A 98 -6.33 -9.13 28.70
N ASP A 99 -7.45 -9.75 29.08
CA ASP A 99 -7.97 -9.70 30.45
C ASP A 99 -6.93 -10.36 31.39
N PRO A 100 -6.32 -9.64 32.34
CA PRO A 100 -5.29 -10.19 33.23
C PRO A 100 -5.79 -11.24 34.25
N ARG A 101 -6.98 -11.84 34.06
CA ARG A 101 -7.65 -12.67 35.08
C ARG A 101 -7.53 -14.18 34.93
N GLU A 102 -6.71 -14.69 34.01
CA GLU A 102 -6.35 -16.12 34.02
C GLU A 102 -4.84 -16.31 34.05
N VAL A 103 -4.27 -16.20 35.25
CA VAL A 103 -3.13 -17.02 35.67
C VAL A 103 -3.36 -17.42 37.13
N ASP A 104 -4.15 -18.47 37.29
CA ASP A 104 -4.18 -19.27 38.52
C ASP A 104 -3.00 -20.26 38.49
N VAL A 105 -2.59 -20.70 39.68
CA VAL A 105 -1.85 -21.93 40.01
C VAL A 105 -0.29 -21.87 40.18
N HIS A 106 0.08 -21.78 41.48
CA HIS A 106 1.10 -22.54 42.26
C HIS A 106 2.59 -22.20 42.14
N GLU A 107 3.20 -21.72 43.25
CA GLU A 107 3.84 -22.52 44.32
C GLU A 107 3.99 -21.67 45.60
#